data_AF-A0ABD1HYX6-F1
#
_entry.id   AF-A0ABD1HYX6-F1
#
_cell.length_a   1.000
_cell.length_b   1.000
_cell.length_c   1.000
_cell.angle_alpha   90.00
_cell.angle_beta   90.00
_cell.angle_gamma   90.00
#
_symmetry.space_group_name_H-M   'P 1'
#
loop_
_entity.id
_entity.type
_entity.pdbx_description
1 polymer ?
#
loop_
_entity_poly.entity_id
_entity_poly.type
_entity_poly.pdbx_seq_one_letter_code
_entity_poly.pdbx_strand_id
1 'polypeptide(L)' 'MASLNVVDSSQDLLEAQAHVWNHIFSYINSMALRSALELGIPDAIHKHGKPITLSQLAGALCINDENPMATIA' A
#
# COMPACT_ATOMS: atom_id res chain seq x y z
N MET A 1 -44.86 11.61 16.87
CA MET A 1 -43.92 12.68 16.49
C MET A 1 -42.50 12.16 16.66
N ALA A 2 -41.69 12.30 15.60
CA ALA A 2 -40.23 12.20 15.53
C ALA A 2 -39.53 11.02 16.24
N SER A 3 -39.53 9.86 15.58
CA SER A 3 -38.38 8.96 15.59
C SER A 3 -37.96 8.80 14.14
N LEU A 4 -36.89 9.48 13.70
CA LEU A 4 -36.15 9.33 12.43
C LEU A 4 -35.22 10.56 12.35
N ASN A 5 -33.90 10.39 12.56
CA ASN A 5 -32.82 11.25 11.99
C ASN A 5 -31.43 11.10 12.62
N VAL A 6 -31.22 10.26 13.65
CA VAL A 6 -29.85 10.11 14.22
C VAL A 6 -29.06 8.97 13.60
N VAL A 7 -29.70 7.95 13.03
CA VAL A 7 -29.03 6.73 12.55
C VAL A 7 -28.55 6.84 11.08
N ASP A 8 -29.02 7.83 10.31
CA ASP A 8 -28.64 8.06 8.89
C ASP A 8 -27.39 8.95 8.76
N SER A 9 -27.32 10.01 9.59
CA SER A 9 -26.30 11.05 9.46
C SER A 9 -24.86 10.60 9.76
N SER A 10 -24.66 9.61 10.64
CA SER A 10 -23.29 9.16 11.00
C SER A 10 -22.69 8.23 9.95
N GLN A 11 -23.50 7.37 9.35
CA GLN A 11 -23.07 6.48 8.27
C GLN A 11 -22.79 7.29 7.00
N ASP A 12 -23.69 8.22 6.64
CA ASP A 12 -23.50 9.15 5.53
C ASP A 12 -22.24 10.00 5.70
N LEU A 13 -21.98 10.48 6.92
CA LEU A 13 -20.77 11.23 7.24
C LEU A 13 -19.51 10.37 7.08
N LEU A 14 -19.55 9.12 7.54
CA LEU A 14 -18.42 8.19 7.39
C LEU A 14 -18.12 7.89 5.92
N GLU A 15 -19.16 7.67 5.12
CA GLU A 15 -19.04 7.44 3.68
C GLU A 15 -18.50 8.68 2.95
N ALA A 16 -19.00 9.87 3.30
CA ALA A 16 -18.47 11.13 2.78
C ALA A 16 -16.99 11.33 3.15
N GLN A 17 -16.59 11.01 4.38
CA GLN A 17 -15.19 11.07 4.81
C GLN A 17 -14.31 10.07 4.05
N ALA A 18 -14.76 8.83 3.88
CA ALA A 18 -14.04 7.83 3.09
C ALA A 18 -13.86 8.29 1.63
N HIS A 19 -14.88 8.91 1.03
CA HIS A 19 -14.81 9.45 -0.32
C HIS A 19 -13.75 10.56 -0.43
N VAL A 20 -13.72 11.49 0.53
CA VAL A 20 -12.71 12.56 0.59
C VAL A 20 -11.31 11.99 0.78
N TRP A 21 -11.11 11.03 1.69
CA TRP A 21 -9.81 10.39 1.89
C TRP A 21 -9.32 9.64 0.65
N ASN A 22 -10.20 8.93 -0.05
CA ASN A 22 -9.85 8.27 -1.31
C ASN A 22 -9.36 9.27 -2.36
N HIS A 23 -9.94 10.48 -2.40
CA HIS A 23 -9.45 11.54 -3.28
C HIS A 23 -8.12 12.15 -2.82
N ILE A 24 -8.01 12.52 -1.54
CA ILE A 24 -6.77 13.08 -0.97
C ILE A 24 -5.58 12.14 -1.19
N PHE A 25 -5.79 10.84 -0.99
CA PHE A 25 -4.75 9.82 -1.10
C PHE A 25 -4.71 9.10 -2.46
N SER A 26 -5.49 9.54 -3.44
CA SER A 26 -5.54 8.93 -4.78
C SER A 26 -4.16 8.83 -5.45
N TYR A 27 -3.26 9.78 -5.15
CA TYR A 27 -1.88 9.79 -5.67
C TYR A 27 -1.03 8.61 -5.20
N ILE A 28 -1.37 7.98 -4.05
CA ILE A 28 -0.61 6.85 -3.49
C ILE A 28 -0.56 5.70 -4.49
N ASN A 29 -1.66 5.42 -5.20
CA ASN A 29 -1.70 4.37 -6.21
C ASN A 29 -0.71 4.63 -7.35
N SER A 30 -0.64 5.87 -7.83
CA SER A 30 0.30 6.27 -8.88
C SER A 30 1.75 6.23 -8.41
N MET A 31 2.01 6.66 -7.17
CA MET A 31 3.35 6.57 -6.57
C MET A 31 3.78 5.14 -6.32
N ALA A 32 2.90 4.29 -5.80
CA ALA A 32 3.16 2.86 -5.59
C ALA A 32 3.45 2.15 -6.92
N LEU A 33 2.69 2.43 -7.98
CA LEU A 33 2.94 1.90 -9.32
C LEU A 33 4.29 2.37 -9.85
N ARG A 34 4.59 3.67 -9.73
CA ARG A 34 5.88 4.23 -10.14
C ARG A 34 7.04 3.58 -9.39
N SER A 35 6.95 3.43 -8.07
CA SER A 35 7.97 2.77 -7.27
C SER A 35 8.14 1.30 -7.64
N ALA A 36 7.04 0.57 -7.93
CA ALA A 36 7.14 -0.81 -8.39
C ALA A 36 7.89 -0.94 -9.72
N LEU A 37 7.72 0.02 -10.63
CA LEU A 37 8.46 0.10 -11.88
C LEU A 37 9.92 0.50 -11.67
N GLU A 38 10.18 1.55 -10.87
CA GLU A 38 11.54 2.04 -10.57
C GLU A 38 12.40 0.99 -9.86
N LEU A 39 11.80 0.17 -9.00
CA LEU A 39 12.46 -0.97 -8.36
C LEU A 39 12.62 -2.17 -9.30
N GLY A 40 11.93 -2.22 -10.44
CA GLY A 40 11.98 -3.37 -11.35
C GLY A 40 11.24 -4.60 -10.80
N ILE A 41 10.19 -4.41 -9.98
CA ILE A 41 9.38 -5.52 -9.44
C ILE A 41 8.82 -6.42 -10.55
N PRO A 42 8.25 -5.88 -11.66
CA PRO A 42 7.74 -6.73 -12.74
C PRO A 42 8.82 -7.62 -13.36
N ASP A 43 10.03 -7.09 -13.56
CA ASP A 43 11.15 -7.83 -14.14
C ASP A 43 11.66 -8.91 -13.19
N ALA A 44 11.74 -8.61 -11.88
CA ALA A 44 12.11 -9.58 -10.86
C ALA A 44 11.11 -10.76 -10.82
N ILE A 45 9.80 -10.48 -10.91
CA ILE A 45 8.76 -11.52 -10.98
C ILE A 45 8.88 -12.31 -12.29
N HIS A 46 9.01 -11.63 -13.44
CA HIS A 46 9.08 -12.27 -14.74
C HIS A 46 10.29 -13.21 -14.85
N LYS A 47 11.47 -12.74 -14.38
CA LYS A 47 12.70 -13.53 -14.34
C LYS A 47 12.61 -14.75 -13.41
N HIS A 48 11.81 -14.68 -12.35
CA HIS A 48 11.62 -15.81 -11.43
C HIS A 48 10.79 -16.96 -12.07
N GLY A 49 9.91 -16.65 -13.02
CA GLY A 49 9.17 -17.64 -13.83
C GLY A 49 8.07 -18.43 -13.10
N LYS A 50 7.80 -18.10 -11.83
CA LYS A 50 6.76 -18.69 -10.97
C LYS A 50 6.34 -17.66 -9.90
N PRO A 51 5.25 -17.89 -9.14
CA PRO A 51 4.92 -17.04 -8.00
C PRO A 51 6.13 -16.91 -7.05
N ILE A 52 6.44 -15.68 -6.66
CA ILE A 52 7.58 -15.34 -5.80
C ILE A 52 7.09 -15.00 -4.39
N THR A 53 7.80 -15.43 -3.35
CA THR A 53 7.50 -15.01 -1.97
C THR A 53 8.04 -13.61 -1.69
N LEU A 54 7.53 -12.93 -0.65
CA LEU A 54 8.02 -11.59 -0.29
C LEU A 54 9.53 -11.58 0.05
N SER A 55 10.03 -12.59 0.77
CA SER A 55 11.46 -12.71 1.09
C SER A 55 12.31 -12.94 -0.16
N GLN A 56 11.84 -13.76 -1.09
CA GLN A 56 12.53 -13.97 -2.37
C GLN A 56 12.52 -12.70 -3.22
N LEU A 57 11.43 -11.94 -3.22
CA LEU A 57 11.33 -10.67 -3.93
C LEU A 57 12.26 -9.62 -3.31
N ALA A 58 12.27 -9.49 -1.98
CA ALA A 58 13.19 -8.59 -1.28
C ALA A 58 14.67 -8.90 -1.61
N GLY A 59 15.04 -10.18 -1.59
CA GLY A 59 16.38 -10.63 -2.01
C GLY A 59 16.67 -10.36 -3.49
N ALA A 60 15.70 -10.54 -4.38
CA ALA A 60 15.85 -10.28 -5.82
C ALA A 60 16.01 -8.78 -6.13
N LEU A 61 15.41 -7.91 -5.31
CA LEU A 61 15.49 -6.46 -5.41
C LEU A 61 16.67 -5.86 -4.63
N CYS A 62 17.48 -6.70 -3.98
CA CYS A 62 18.55 -6.27 -3.07
C CYS A 62 18.06 -5.25 -2.03
N ILE A 63 16.79 -5.39 -1.60
CA ILE A 63 16.25 -4.63 -0.47
C ILE A 63 16.83 -5.32 0.76
N ASN A 64 18.02 -4.86 1.13
CA ASN A 64 18.81 -5.41 2.20
C ASN A 64 17.98 -5.48 3.50
N ASP A 65 18.21 -6.52 4.32
CA ASP A 65 17.80 -6.59 5.73
C ASP A 65 18.68 -5.62 6.55
N GLU A 66 18.71 -4.33 6.20
CA GLU A 66 19.49 -3.35 6.95
C GLU A 66 18.67 -2.85 8.12
N ASN A 67 18.89 -3.49 9.26
CA ASN A 67 19.16 -2.71 10.45
C ASN A 67 20.69 -2.50 10.53
N PRO A 68 21.26 -1.36 10.04
CA PRO A 68 22.68 -1.09 10.21
C PRO A 68 23.12 -0.92 11.68
N MET A 69 22.19 -0.92 12.66
CA MET A 69 22.51 -0.76 14.08
C MET A 69 22.84 -2.06 14.83
N ALA A 70 22.81 -3.24 14.20
CA ALA A 70 23.07 -4.51 14.89
C ALA A 70 24.53 -5.03 14.79
N THR A 71 25.43 -4.37 14.04
CA THR A 71 26.80 -4.86 13.80
C THR A 71 27.86 -4.22 14.71
N ILE A 72 27.49 -3.38 15.68
CA ILE A 72 28.44 -2.72 16.59
C ILE A 72 28.06 -2.86 18.08
N ALA A 73 27.63 -4.06 18.50
CA ALA A 73 27.49 -4.39 19.92
C ALA A 73 28.27 -5.66 20.27
#